data_AF-A0A9P9TX19-F1
#
_entry.id   AF-A0A9P9TX19-F1
#
_cell.length_a   1.000
_cell.length_b   1.000
_cell.length_c   1.000
_cell.angle_alpha   90.00
_cell.angle_beta   90.00
_cell.angle_gamma   90.00
#
_symmetry.space_group_name_H-M   'P 1'
#
loop_
_entity.id
_entity.type
_entity.pdbx_description
1 polymer ?
#
loop_
_entity_poly.entity_id
_entity_poly.type
_entity_poly.pdbx_seq_one_letter_code
_entity_poly.pdbx_strand_id
1 'polypeptide(L)' 'MQLLQTILILFGITAAAPAMAAYTGPCSTTQCGASGVACPRGYLCVPWPSFDPAKREGCTCSYA' A
#
# COMPACT_ATOMS: atom_id res chain seq x y z
N MET A 1 -32.54 -28.50 -19.71
CA MET A 1 -31.40 -27.81 -20.34
C MET A 1 -31.35 -26.31 -20.04
N GLN A 2 -32.46 -25.65 -19.66
CA GLN A 2 -32.51 -24.22 -19.33
C GLN A 2 -31.87 -23.86 -17.96
N LEU A 3 -32.04 -24.69 -16.92
CA LEU A 3 -31.57 -24.41 -15.55
C LEU A 3 -30.04 -24.40 -15.39
N LEU A 4 -29.31 -25.14 -16.24
CA LEU A 4 -27.85 -25.22 -16.16
C LEU A 4 -27.17 -23.96 -16.69
N GLN A 5 -27.80 -23.27 -17.64
CA GLN A 5 -27.27 -22.03 -18.22
C GLN A 5 -27.37 -20.84 -17.24
N THR A 6 -28.39 -20.81 -16.39
CA THR A 6 -28.57 -19.73 -15.41
C THR A 6 -27.48 -19.73 -14.34
N ILE A 7 -27.00 -20.91 -13.93
CA ILE A 7 -25.99 -21.06 -12.87
C ILE A 7 -24.61 -20.56 -13.32
N LEU A 8 -24.26 -20.72 -14.60
CA LEU A 8 -22.95 -20.32 -15.14
C LEU A 8 -22.76 -18.80 -15.23
N ILE A 9 -23.84 -18.03 -15.35
CA ILE A 9 -23.79 -16.56 -15.47
C ILE A 9 -23.52 -15.89 -14.10
N LEU A 10 -23.85 -16.56 -12.99
CA LEU A 10 -23.69 -16.04 -11.63
C LEU A 10 -22.24 -16.11 -11.08
N PHE A 11 -21.35 -16.86 -11.73
CA PHE A 11 -19.97 -17.06 -11.26
C PHE A 11 -18.92 -16.11 -11.90
N GLY A 12 -19.35 -15.19 -12.75
CA GLY A 12 -18.49 -14.53 -13.74
C GLY A 12 -17.76 -13.25 -13.35
N ILE A 13 -17.72 -12.84 -12.08
CA ILE A 13 -17.01 -11.59 -11.68
C ILE A 13 -16.19 -11.78 -10.41
N THR A 14 -15.02 -12.40 -10.56
CA THR A 14 -13.92 -12.19 -9.60
C THR A 14 -13.22 -10.89 -10.00
N ALA A 15 -13.58 -9.78 -9.36
CA ALA A 15 -12.86 -8.53 -9.53
C ALA A 15 -11.43 -8.72 -8.97
N ALA A 16 -10.45 -8.83 -9.86
CA ALA A 16 -9.04 -8.75 -9.47
C ALA A 16 -8.80 -7.35 -8.88
N ALA A 17 -8.53 -7.27 -7.58
CA ALA A 17 -8.19 -6.01 -6.94
C ALA A 17 -6.90 -5.45 -7.57
N PRO A 18 -6.83 -4.14 -7.84
CA PRO A 18 -5.60 -3.54 -8.33
C PRO A 18 -4.50 -3.74 -7.30
N ALA A 19 -3.40 -4.39 -7.69
CA ALA A 19 -2.21 -4.45 -6.85
C ALA A 19 -1.70 -3.02 -6.66
N MET A 20 -1.73 -2.53 -5.42
CA MET A 20 -1.13 -1.23 -5.10
C MET A 20 0.37 -1.33 -5.41
N ALA A 21 0.89 -0.40 -6.22
CA ALA A 21 2.30 -0.37 -6.54
C ALA A 21 3.13 -0.16 -5.26
N ALA A 22 4.25 -0.89 -5.14
CA ALA A 22 5.17 -0.72 -4.03
C ALA A 22 5.72 0.72 -3.99
N TYR A 23 5.92 1.26 -2.79
CA TYR A 23 6.41 2.62 -2.62
C TYR A 23 7.91 2.69 -2.97
N THR A 24 8.25 3.47 -4.00
CA THR A 24 9.64 3.64 -4.49
C THR A 24 10.23 5.02 -4.20
N GLY A 25 9.45 5.94 -3.61
CA GLY A 25 9.88 7.30 -3.30
C GLY A 25 10.93 7.39 -2.18
N PRO A 26 11.66 8.51 -2.10
CA PRO A 26 12.53 8.79 -0.95
C PRO A 26 11.70 9.16 0.30
N CYS A 27 12.12 8.68 1.47
CA CYS A 27 11.57 9.14 2.74
C CYS A 27 12.14 10.52 3.09
N SER A 28 11.28 11.54 3.18
CA SER A 28 11.65 12.91 3.55
C SER A 28 11.13 13.26 4.93
N THR A 29 11.97 13.88 5.76
CA THR A 29 11.57 14.34 7.10
C THR A 29 10.58 15.50 7.07
N THR A 30 10.48 16.24 5.96
CA THR A 30 9.50 17.34 5.80
C THR A 30 8.18 16.90 5.17
N GLN A 31 8.12 15.68 4.64
CA GLN A 31 6.94 15.13 3.96
C GLN A 31 6.93 13.61 4.11
N CYS A 32 6.69 13.15 5.35
CA CYS A 32 6.76 11.74 5.73
C CYS A 32 5.37 11.09 5.81
N GLY A 33 5.29 9.85 5.32
CA GLY A 33 4.09 9.02 5.36
C GLY A 33 2.97 9.46 4.43
N ALA A 34 1.88 8.68 4.42
CA ALA A 34 0.74 8.89 3.53
C ALA A 34 0.08 10.27 3.74
N SER A 35 0.13 10.80 4.96
CA SER A 35 -0.39 12.11 5.31
C SER A 35 0.57 13.26 4.98
N GLY A 36 1.79 12.98 4.50
CA GLY A 36 2.76 14.00 4.09
C GLY A 36 3.20 14.95 5.21
N VAL A 37 3.33 14.43 6.44
CA VAL A 37 3.60 15.26 7.63
C VAL A 37 5.09 15.47 7.86
N ALA A 38 5.48 16.62 8.41
CA ALA A 38 6.84 16.83 8.87
C ALA A 38 7.08 16.04 10.18
N CYS A 39 8.18 15.29 10.24
CA CYS A 39 8.54 14.59 11.47
C CYS A 39 9.01 15.59 12.54
N PRO A 40 8.59 15.41 13.81
CA PRO A 40 9.04 16.26 14.91
C PRO A 40 10.55 16.16 15.12
N ARG A 41 11.13 17.14 15.84
CA ARG A 41 12.57 17.15 16.13
C ARG A 41 12.97 15.86 16.87
N GLY A 42 14.05 15.22 16.42
CA GLY A 42 14.56 13.97 16.98
C GLY A 42 13.98 12.70 16.33
N TYR A 43 13.06 12.83 15.38
CA TYR A 43 12.50 11.70 14.64
C TYR A 43 13.12 11.58 13.25
N LEU A 44 13.23 10.35 12.78
CA LEU A 44 13.65 10.00 11.43
C LEU A 44 12.44 9.58 10.61
N CYS A 45 12.41 9.98 9.34
CA CYS A 45 11.45 9.43 8.38
C CYS A 45 12.05 8.15 7.77
N VAL A 46 11.50 7.00 8.11
CA VAL A 46 12.03 5.68 7.73
C VAL A 46 11.02 4.87 6.92
N PRO A 47 11.49 3.92 6.08
CA PRO A 47 10.63 2.96 5.40
C PRO A 47 9.69 2.21 6.35
N TRP A 48 8.45 2.01 5.92
CA TRP A 48 7.43 1.26 6.66
C TRP A 48 6.69 0.25 5.75
N PRO A 49 6.28 -0.92 6.26
CA PRO A 49 6.68 -1.52 7.55
C PRO A 49 8.07 -2.15 7.50
N SER A 50 8.67 -2.22 6.31
CA SER A 50 9.95 -2.88 6.07
C SER A 50 10.92 -1.98 5.31
N PHE A 51 12.21 -2.19 5.55
CA PHE A 51 13.29 -1.61 4.76
C PHE A 51 13.47 -2.31 3.41
N ASP A 52 12.97 -3.55 3.28
CA ASP A 52 12.91 -4.29 2.03
C ASP A 52 12.04 -3.52 1.01
N PRO A 53 12.61 -3.05 -0.12
CA PRO A 53 11.88 -2.28 -1.12
C PRO A 53 10.63 -3.00 -1.66
N ALA A 54 10.66 -4.33 -1.72
CA ALA A 54 9.53 -5.12 -2.22
C ALA A 54 8.36 -5.18 -1.22
N LYS A 55 8.62 -4.92 0.05
CA LYS A 55 7.62 -4.92 1.14
C LYS A 55 7.35 -3.52 1.69
N ARG A 56 7.87 -2.48 1.02
CA ARG A 56 7.70 -1.10 1.46
C ARG A 56 6.38 -0.55 0.95
N GLU A 57 5.56 -0.12 1.90
CA GLU A 57 4.26 0.49 1.63
C GLU A 57 4.33 2.02 1.70
N GLY A 58 5.34 2.55 2.41
CA GLY A 58 5.54 3.99 2.52
C GLY A 58 6.68 4.34 3.46
N CYS A 59 6.53 5.48 4.14
CA CYS A 59 7.43 5.93 5.20
C CYS A 59 6.64 6.27 6.47
N THR A 60 7.31 6.29 7.61
CA THR A 60 6.72 6.76 8.88
C THR A 60 7.76 7.50 9.71
N CYS A 61 7.30 8.38 10.59
CA CYS A 61 8.17 9.02 11.57
C CYS A 61 8.43 8.03 12.71
N SER A 62 9.69 7.63 12.89
CA SER A 62 10.13 6.79 14.00
C SER A 62 11.15 7.55 14.84
N TYR A 63 11.18 7.28 16.15
CA TYR A 63 12.23 7.83 17.01
C TYR A 63 13.54 7.09 16.73
N ALA A 64 14.66 7.81 16.82
CA ALA A 64 16.01 7.24 16.69
C ALA A 64 16.48 6.64 18.02
#